data_AF-A0A1P8XL89-F1
#
_entry.id   AF-A0A1P8XL89-F1
#
_cell.length_a   1.000
_cell.length_b   1.000
_cell.length_c   1.000
_cell.angle_alpha   90.00
_cell.angle_beta   90.00
_cell.angle_gamma   90.00
#
_symmetry.space_group_name_H-M   'P 1'
#
loop_
_entity.id
_entity.type
_entity.pdbx_description
1 polymer ?
#
loop_
_entity_poly.entity_id
_entity_poly.type
_entity_poly.pdbx_seq_one_letter_code
_entity_poly.pdbx_strand_id
1 'polypeptide(L)'
;MTQEPPTQEPTLDELLRELDKVQTKLEKARRRRDADAIAYASTPDGAAETFRRYELARDDQERKALKTTYLSGLAMAGEEYEERLTRGNAGDNDGPLSVVPVGSLRDPLAKALVEQRIMATYRNSPASMTTNVVTITVLRLLPDGQTRKRLRIDAPADLGVLTAGLADVIATAWSDPSTQKRLRAGLDDAADLIAAAIAQRDAQ
;
A
#
# COMPACT_ATOMS: atom_id res chain seq x y z
N MET A 1 57.40 9.17 -25.36
CA MET A 1 57.48 8.68 -23.96
C MET A 1 56.49 9.50 -23.15
N THR A 2 55.31 8.94 -22.89
CA THR A 2 54.28 9.59 -22.09
C THR A 2 54.46 9.09 -20.67
N GLN A 3 55.00 9.92 -19.77
CA GLN A 3 55.09 9.59 -18.35
C GLN A 3 53.67 9.65 -17.76
N GLU A 4 53.17 8.51 -17.28
CA GLU A 4 52.01 8.48 -16.39
C GLU A 4 52.38 9.21 -15.09
N PRO A 5 51.54 10.13 -14.59
CA PRO A 5 51.81 10.81 -13.32
C PRO A 5 51.76 9.79 -12.17
N PRO A 6 52.60 9.95 -11.13
CA PRO A 6 52.65 9.01 -10.02
C PRO A 6 51.32 9.03 -9.25
N THR A 7 50.69 7.87 -9.14
CA THR A 7 49.54 7.64 -8.26
C THR A 7 50.01 7.72 -6.81
N GLN A 8 49.93 8.92 -6.22
CA GLN A 8 50.29 9.15 -4.83
C GLN A 8 49.26 8.45 -3.94
N GLU A 9 49.69 7.49 -3.11
CA GLU A 9 48.80 6.81 -2.18
C GLU A 9 48.24 7.81 -1.17
N PRO A 10 46.91 7.85 -0.97
CA PRO A 10 46.29 8.80 -0.06
C PRO A 10 46.75 8.53 1.36
N THR A 11 47.03 9.60 2.09
CA THR A 11 47.43 9.52 3.50
C THR A 11 46.27 9.01 4.37
N LEU A 12 46.58 8.44 5.54
CA LEU A 12 45.55 7.98 6.48
C LEU A 12 44.55 9.10 6.84
N ASP A 13 45.03 10.33 7.02
CA ASP A 13 44.18 11.49 7.33
C ASP A 13 43.25 11.85 6.16
N GLU A 14 43.72 11.73 4.92
CA GLU A 14 42.89 11.92 3.72
C GLU A 14 41.82 10.83 3.62
N LEU A 15 42.19 9.56 3.85
CA LEU A 15 41.27 8.44 3.87
C LEU A 15 40.20 8.59 4.96
N LEU A 16 40.58 9.04 6.16
CA LEU A 16 39.62 9.29 7.25
C LEU A 16 38.65 10.44 6.92
N ARG A 17 39.14 11.53 6.30
CA ARG A 17 38.29 12.63 5.84
C ARG A 17 37.36 12.20 4.71
N GLU A 18 37.82 11.34 3.79
CA GLU A 18 36.98 10.79 2.74
C GLU A 18 35.91 9.85 3.31
N LEU A 19 36.28 9.00 4.27
CA LEU A 19 35.35 8.12 4.97
C LEU A 19 34.22 8.93 5.64
N ASP A 20 34.56 9.98 6.37
CA ASP A 20 33.58 10.86 7.04
C ASP A 20 32.63 11.54 6.04
N LYS A 21 33.18 12.04 4.92
CA LYS A 21 32.36 12.61 3.82
C LYS A 21 31.41 11.58 3.23
N VAL A 22 31.87 10.35 3.01
CA VAL A 22 31.05 9.26 2.47
C VAL A 22 29.97 8.84 3.47
N GLN A 23 30.31 8.73 4.76
CA GLN A 23 29.35 8.43 5.82
C GLN A 23 28.25 9.50 5.91
N THR A 24 28.61 10.77 5.90
CA THR A 24 27.65 11.89 5.89
C THR A 24 26.72 11.83 4.67
N LYS A 25 27.27 11.56 3.48
CA LYS A 25 26.47 11.40 2.25
C LYS A 25 25.50 10.21 2.36
N LEU A 26 25.98 9.09 2.90
CA LEU A 26 25.17 7.88 3.11
C LEU A 26 24.02 8.12 4.07
N GLU A 27 24.27 8.81 5.19
CA GLU A 27 23.20 9.18 6.14
C GLU A 27 22.15 10.07 5.50
N LYS A 28 22.58 11.10 4.76
CA LYS A 28 21.66 11.99 4.04
C LYS A 28 20.81 11.22 3.03
N ALA A 29 21.44 10.31 2.27
CA ALA A 29 20.74 9.47 1.30
C ALA A 29 19.73 8.54 1.97
N ARG A 30 20.08 7.93 3.12
CA ARG A 30 19.17 7.09 3.91
C ARG A 30 17.97 7.88 4.41
N ARG A 31 18.19 9.05 5.04
CA ARG A 31 17.11 9.94 5.49
C ARG A 31 16.19 10.32 4.34
N ARG A 32 16.75 10.63 3.16
CA ARG A 32 15.96 10.97 1.98
C ARG A 32 15.11 9.80 1.50
N ARG A 33 15.70 8.61 1.38
CA ARG A 33 15.00 7.38 1.03
C ARG A 33 13.85 7.09 1.99
N ASP A 34 14.09 7.23 3.29
CA ASP A 34 13.08 6.94 4.31
C ASP A 34 11.94 7.98 4.25
N ALA A 35 12.24 9.26 4.02
CA ALA A 35 11.24 10.29 3.79
C ALA A 35 10.42 10.06 2.51
N ASP A 36 11.07 9.68 1.40
CA ASP A 36 10.39 9.36 0.14
C ASP A 36 9.51 8.10 0.31
N ALA A 37 9.92 7.12 1.12
CA ALA A 37 9.12 5.95 1.45
C ALA A 37 7.87 6.31 2.27
N ILE A 38 8.00 7.23 3.23
CA ILE A 38 6.86 7.75 4.01
C ILE A 38 5.90 8.52 3.10
N ALA A 39 6.42 9.40 2.24
CA ALA A 39 5.62 10.16 1.28
C ALA A 39 4.92 9.25 0.27
N TYR A 40 5.53 8.13 -0.12
CA TYR A 40 4.85 7.14 -0.92
C TYR A 40 3.74 6.44 -0.13
N ALA A 41 4.02 6.02 1.11
CA ALA A 41 3.07 5.35 1.99
C ALA A 41 1.87 6.21 2.42
N SER A 42 1.92 7.54 2.23
CA SER A 42 0.77 8.44 2.44
C SER A 42 -0.22 8.46 1.26
N THR A 43 0.17 7.91 0.11
CA THR A 43 -0.73 7.73 -1.04
C THR A 43 -1.57 6.46 -0.87
N PRO A 44 -2.78 6.36 -1.48
CA PRO A 44 -3.57 5.13 -1.44
C PRO A 44 -2.79 3.89 -1.92
N ASP A 45 -2.06 4.00 -3.04
CA ASP A 45 -1.30 2.85 -3.55
C ASP A 45 -0.15 2.48 -2.63
N GLY A 46 0.64 3.46 -2.21
CA GLY A 46 1.80 3.19 -1.36
C GLY A 46 1.40 2.71 0.03
N ALA A 47 0.26 3.15 0.57
CA ALA A 47 -0.31 2.60 1.79
C ALA A 47 -0.65 1.12 1.61
N ALA A 48 -1.36 0.77 0.54
CA ALA A 48 -1.75 -0.61 0.26
C ALA A 48 -0.53 -1.52 0.05
N GLU A 49 0.45 -1.08 -0.75
CA GLU A 49 1.68 -1.83 -1.03
C GLU A 49 2.58 -1.98 0.21
N THR A 50 2.76 -0.90 0.99
CA THR A 50 3.56 -0.94 2.22
C THR A 50 2.91 -1.84 3.26
N PHE A 51 1.59 -1.75 3.43
CA PHE A 51 0.87 -2.60 4.37
C PHE A 51 0.89 -4.07 3.94
N ARG A 52 0.74 -4.36 2.65
CA ARG A 52 0.87 -5.71 2.10
C ARG A 52 2.24 -6.31 2.41
N ARG A 53 3.32 -5.54 2.21
CA ARG A 53 4.67 -5.98 2.57
C ARG A 53 4.80 -6.22 4.06
N TYR A 54 4.21 -5.36 4.89
CA TYR A 54 4.18 -5.55 6.35
C TYR A 54 3.44 -6.83 6.76
N GLU A 55 2.31 -7.16 6.13
CA GLU A 55 1.57 -8.41 6.40
C GLU A 55 2.38 -9.67 6.08
N LEU A 56 3.22 -9.60 5.02
CA LEU A 56 3.99 -10.75 4.53
C LEU A 56 5.43 -10.83 5.09
N ALA A 57 5.91 -9.77 5.74
CA ALA A 57 7.25 -9.72 6.31
C ALA A 57 7.43 -10.78 7.40
N ARG A 58 8.48 -11.59 7.27
CA ARG A 58 8.85 -12.64 8.23
C ARG A 58 9.95 -12.22 9.19
N ASP A 59 10.74 -11.23 8.80
CA ASP A 59 11.79 -10.66 9.63
C ASP A 59 11.23 -9.55 10.52
N ASP A 60 11.50 -9.61 11.83
CA ASP A 60 10.95 -8.67 12.80
C ASP A 60 11.50 -7.26 12.63
N GLN A 61 12.75 -7.12 12.17
CA GLN A 61 13.36 -5.81 11.94
C GLN A 61 12.75 -5.14 10.70
N GLU A 62 12.60 -5.87 9.60
CA GLU A 62 11.88 -5.42 8.40
C GLU A 62 10.43 -5.08 8.75
N ARG A 63 9.75 -5.94 9.51
CA ARG A 63 8.37 -5.72 9.91
C ARG A 63 8.22 -4.45 10.75
N LYS A 64 9.13 -4.20 11.69
CA LYS A 64 9.14 -2.96 12.48
C LYS A 64 9.39 -1.74 11.59
N ALA A 65 10.32 -1.81 10.64
CA ALA A 65 10.60 -0.72 9.73
C ALA A 65 9.38 -0.40 8.84
N LEU A 66 8.76 -1.41 8.22
CA LEU A 66 7.56 -1.25 7.40
C LEU A 66 6.38 -0.70 8.21
N LYS A 67 6.18 -1.17 9.45
CA LYS A 67 5.16 -0.63 10.35
C LYS A 67 5.37 0.85 10.62
N THR A 68 6.60 1.26 10.92
CA THR A 68 6.94 2.67 11.14
C THR A 68 6.65 3.50 9.89
N THR A 69 7.12 3.06 8.71
CA THR A 69 6.86 3.76 7.45
C THR A 69 5.37 3.89 7.16
N TYR A 70 4.61 2.80 7.36
CA TYR A 70 3.16 2.78 7.15
C TYR A 70 2.43 3.77 8.07
N LEU A 71 2.70 3.72 9.38
CA LEU A 71 2.04 4.60 10.34
C LEU A 71 2.39 6.08 10.11
N SER A 72 3.65 6.37 9.79
CA SER A 72 4.06 7.73 9.42
C SER A 72 3.40 8.20 8.13
N GLY A 73 3.23 7.31 7.15
CA GLY A 73 2.51 7.60 5.90
C GLY A 73 1.03 7.92 6.16
N LEU A 74 0.35 7.14 7.00
CA LEU A 74 -1.04 7.42 7.39
C LEU A 74 -1.17 8.73 8.16
N ALA A 75 -0.24 9.04 9.07
CA ALA A 75 -0.23 10.31 9.79
C ALA A 75 -0.11 11.50 8.82
N MET A 76 0.82 11.44 7.87
CA MET A 76 0.99 12.44 6.82
C MET A 76 -0.27 12.59 5.96
N ALA A 77 -0.94 11.49 5.60
CA ALA A 77 -2.20 11.53 4.86
C ALA A 77 -3.35 12.15 5.69
N GLY A 78 -3.33 11.97 7.00
CA GLY A 78 -4.25 12.60 7.94
C GLY A 78 -4.02 14.11 8.05
N GLU A 79 -2.78 14.55 8.23
CA GLU A 79 -2.40 15.97 8.27
C GLU A 79 -2.85 16.71 7.00
N GLU A 80 -2.64 16.09 5.83
CA GLU A 80 -3.07 16.63 4.53
C GLU A 80 -4.60 16.80 4.46
N TYR A 81 -5.35 15.84 4.99
CA TYR A 81 -6.81 15.92 5.07
C TYR A 81 -7.27 17.04 6.02
N GLU A 82 -6.66 17.17 7.20
CA GLU A 82 -6.97 18.24 8.16
C GLU A 82 -6.67 19.64 7.57
N GLU A 83 -5.60 19.78 6.78
CA GLU A 83 -5.34 21.01 6.03
C GLU A 83 -6.44 21.32 5.02
N ARG A 84 -6.95 20.31 4.31
CA ARG A 84 -8.08 20.50 3.38
C ARG A 84 -9.35 20.90 4.10
N LEU A 85 -9.65 20.29 5.25
CA LEU A 85 -10.78 20.66 6.11
C LEU A 85 -10.69 22.12 6.53
N THR A 86 -9.53 22.54 7.03
CA THR A 86 -9.28 23.92 7.47
C THR A 86 -9.44 24.94 6.33
N ARG A 87 -9.09 24.56 5.10
CA ARG A 87 -9.23 25.40 3.91
C ARG A 87 -10.63 25.35 3.26
N GLY A 88 -11.54 24.51 3.76
CA GLY A 88 -12.86 24.29 3.16
C GLY A 88 -12.84 23.55 1.82
N ASN A 89 -11.76 22.81 1.53
CA ASN A 89 -11.54 22.08 0.28
C ASN A 89 -11.83 20.57 0.38
N ALA A 90 -12.21 20.08 1.56
CA ALA A 90 -12.55 18.68 1.77
C ALA A 90 -13.99 18.40 1.29
N GLY A 91 -14.17 17.34 0.50
CA GLY A 91 -15.49 16.86 0.09
C GLY A 91 -16.04 15.77 1.02
N ASP A 92 -17.31 15.40 0.82
CA ASP A 92 -18.02 14.40 1.64
C ASP A 92 -17.44 12.99 1.58
N ASN A 93 -16.61 12.71 0.56
CA ASN A 93 -15.91 11.44 0.35
C ASN A 93 -14.42 11.50 0.75
N ASP A 94 -13.94 12.65 1.20
CA ASP A 94 -12.61 12.76 1.78
C ASP A 94 -12.64 12.30 3.25
N GLY A 95 -11.48 11.88 3.75
CA GLY A 95 -11.35 11.34 5.10
C GLY A 95 -9.99 10.71 5.33
N PRO A 96 -9.69 10.31 6.58
CA PRO A 96 -8.47 9.59 6.90
C PRO A 96 -8.30 8.33 6.03
N LEU A 97 -7.10 8.15 5.49
CA LEU A 97 -6.75 7.00 4.67
C LEU A 97 -6.63 5.74 5.53
N SER A 98 -7.13 4.61 5.04
CA SER A 98 -7.01 3.31 5.67
C SER A 98 -6.80 2.21 4.63
N VAL A 99 -6.12 1.14 5.03
CA VAL A 99 -5.90 -0.06 4.19
C VAL A 99 -6.85 -1.16 4.63
N VAL A 100 -7.33 -1.95 3.68
CA VAL A 100 -8.11 -3.16 3.97
C VAL A 100 -7.15 -4.33 4.16
N PRO A 101 -7.04 -4.93 5.35
CA PRO A 101 -6.23 -6.13 5.56
C PRO A 101 -6.73 -7.26 4.69
N VAL A 102 -5.86 -8.17 4.24
CA VAL A 102 -6.32 -9.21 3.31
C VAL A 102 -7.26 -10.24 3.95
N GLY A 103 -7.10 -10.44 5.25
CA GLY A 103 -7.73 -11.52 6.00
C GLY A 103 -6.78 -12.68 6.26
N SER A 104 -7.35 -13.83 6.62
CA SER A 104 -6.58 -15.02 6.99
C SER A 104 -5.91 -15.66 5.77
N LEU A 105 -4.59 -15.84 5.78
CA LEU A 105 -3.89 -16.59 4.73
C LEU A 105 -4.21 -18.09 4.70
N ARG A 106 -5.11 -18.59 5.56
CA ARG A 106 -5.69 -19.94 5.43
C ARG A 106 -6.82 -19.97 4.41
N ASP A 107 -7.47 -18.83 4.17
CA ASP A 107 -8.50 -18.66 3.16
C ASP A 107 -7.86 -18.72 1.75
N PRO A 108 -8.33 -19.62 0.85
CA PRO A 108 -7.82 -19.70 -0.52
C PRO A 108 -7.97 -18.38 -1.29
N LEU A 109 -9.02 -17.60 -1.05
CA LEU A 109 -9.20 -16.30 -1.68
C LEU A 109 -8.15 -15.29 -1.21
N ALA A 110 -7.87 -15.24 0.09
CA ALA A 110 -6.82 -14.36 0.62
C ALA A 110 -5.44 -14.67 -0.01
N LYS A 111 -5.12 -15.96 -0.21
CA LYS A 111 -3.90 -16.37 -0.92
C LYS A 111 -3.88 -15.90 -2.36
N ALA A 112 -4.97 -16.13 -3.10
CA ALA A 112 -5.08 -15.71 -4.49
C ALA A 112 -4.95 -14.18 -4.63
N LEU A 113 -5.55 -13.40 -3.73
CA LEU A 113 -5.42 -11.94 -3.69
C LEU A 113 -3.95 -11.50 -3.48
N VAL A 114 -3.21 -12.19 -2.61
CA VAL A 114 -1.77 -11.93 -2.41
C VAL A 114 -0.96 -12.24 -3.67
N GLU A 115 -1.15 -13.43 -4.24
CA GLU A 115 -0.43 -13.90 -5.42
C GLU A 115 -0.68 -12.99 -6.63
N GLN A 116 -1.92 -12.53 -6.79
CA GLN A 116 -2.34 -11.62 -7.86
C GLN A 116 -2.07 -10.14 -7.56
N ARG A 117 -1.41 -9.84 -6.42
CA ARG A 117 -1.08 -8.48 -5.95
C ARG A 117 -2.30 -7.55 -5.95
N ILE A 118 -3.41 -8.07 -5.46
CA ILE A 118 -4.66 -7.34 -5.25
C ILE A 118 -4.68 -6.82 -3.80
N MET A 119 -4.88 -5.52 -3.68
CA MET A 119 -4.83 -4.76 -2.44
C MET A 119 -5.99 -3.77 -2.44
N ALA A 120 -6.32 -3.18 -1.30
CA ALA A 120 -7.35 -2.17 -1.28
C ALA A 120 -7.16 -1.13 -0.16
N THR A 121 -7.66 0.06 -0.43
CA THR A 121 -7.72 1.17 0.53
C THR A 121 -9.10 1.79 0.54
N TYR A 122 -9.45 2.45 1.62
CA TYR A 122 -10.65 3.26 1.74
C TYR A 122 -10.35 4.52 2.53
N ARG A 123 -11.29 5.46 2.52
CA ARG A 123 -11.28 6.62 3.42
C ARG A 123 -12.50 6.53 4.32
N ASN A 124 -12.29 6.77 5.60
CA ASN A 124 -13.42 6.95 6.52
C ASN A 124 -13.93 8.38 6.35
N SER A 125 -14.98 8.54 5.55
CA SER A 125 -15.53 9.85 5.20
C SER A 125 -16.80 10.18 5.99
N PRO A 126 -17.18 11.47 6.11
CA PRO A 126 -18.46 11.86 6.72
C PRO A 126 -19.67 11.16 6.07
N ALA A 127 -19.64 10.96 4.74
CA ALA A 127 -20.67 10.22 4.04
C ALA A 127 -20.77 8.76 4.55
N SER A 128 -19.63 8.10 4.74
CA SER A 128 -19.60 6.70 5.20
C SER A 128 -20.11 6.50 6.62
N MET A 129 -19.96 7.51 7.49
CA MET A 129 -20.54 7.50 8.84
C MET A 129 -22.07 7.58 8.82
N THR A 130 -22.64 8.20 7.78
CA THR A 130 -24.09 8.38 7.65
C THR A 130 -24.75 7.20 6.95
N THR A 131 -24.10 6.65 5.93
CA THR A 131 -24.66 5.58 5.08
C THR A 131 -24.32 4.17 5.57
N ASN A 132 -23.34 4.03 6.47
CA ASN A 132 -22.71 2.76 6.84
C ASN A 132 -22.15 2.00 5.62
N VAL A 133 -21.66 2.75 4.62
CA VAL A 133 -21.05 2.23 3.41
C VAL A 133 -19.78 3.01 3.12
N VAL A 134 -18.67 2.29 2.90
CA VAL A 134 -17.41 2.88 2.43
C VAL A 134 -17.16 2.50 0.98
N THR A 135 -16.70 3.46 0.19
CA THR A 135 -16.17 3.16 -1.14
C THR A 135 -14.71 2.71 -1.02
N ILE A 136 -14.49 1.44 -1.33
CA ILE A 136 -13.18 0.79 -1.37
C ILE A 136 -12.58 0.99 -2.75
N THR A 137 -11.33 1.47 -2.80
CA THR A 137 -10.51 1.46 -4.01
C THR A 137 -9.69 0.18 -4.01
N VAL A 138 -10.06 -0.75 -4.88
CA VAL A 138 -9.31 -1.99 -5.14
C VAL A 138 -8.23 -1.69 -6.17
N LEU A 139 -7.00 -2.07 -5.83
CA LEU A 139 -5.78 -1.90 -6.61
C LEU A 139 -5.25 -3.27 -7.01
N ARG A 140 -4.89 -3.44 -8.28
CA ARG A 140 -4.08 -4.56 -8.76
C ARG A 140 -2.77 -4.03 -9.34
N LEU A 141 -1.64 -4.49 -8.80
CA LEU A 141 -0.31 -4.25 -9.39
C LEU A 141 -0.01 -5.36 -10.39
N LEU A 142 0.18 -5.01 -11.66
CA LEU A 142 0.43 -5.98 -12.72
C LEU A 142 1.82 -6.66 -12.56
N PRO A 143 2.06 -7.79 -13.25
CA PRO A 143 3.32 -8.52 -13.16
C PRO A 143 4.56 -7.69 -13.51
N ASP A 144 4.41 -6.65 -14.34
CA ASP A 144 5.47 -5.70 -14.69
C ASP A 144 5.99 -4.87 -13.49
N GLY A 145 5.28 -4.91 -12.35
CA GLY A 145 5.65 -4.21 -11.13
C GLY A 145 5.49 -2.68 -11.21
N GLN A 146 4.88 -2.16 -12.26
CA GLN A 146 4.73 -0.72 -12.48
C GLN A 146 3.28 -0.33 -12.78
N THR A 147 2.59 -1.10 -13.61
CA THR A 147 1.24 -0.79 -14.05
C THR A 147 0.23 -1.14 -12.95
N ARG A 148 -0.67 -0.19 -12.68
CA ARG A 148 -1.68 -0.29 -11.62
C ARG A 148 -3.07 -0.13 -12.21
N LYS A 149 -3.91 -1.15 -12.05
CA LYS A 149 -5.34 -1.08 -12.35
C LYS A 149 -6.10 -0.77 -11.06
N ARG A 150 -7.05 0.16 -11.13
CA ARG A 150 -7.89 0.55 -10.00
C ARG A 150 -9.35 0.46 -10.37
N LEU A 151 -10.15 -0.02 -9.43
CA LEU A 151 -11.61 -0.02 -9.53
C LEU A 151 -12.18 0.30 -8.15
N ARG A 152 -13.38 0.89 -8.13
CA ARG A 152 -14.09 1.18 -6.89
C ARG A 152 -15.23 0.19 -6.70
N ILE A 153 -15.41 -0.27 -5.47
CA ILE A 153 -16.58 -1.04 -5.03
C ILE A 153 -17.04 -0.48 -3.70
N ASP A 154 -18.31 -0.66 -3.38
CA ASP A 154 -18.85 -0.26 -2.10
C ASP A 154 -18.91 -1.48 -1.17
N ALA A 155 -18.65 -1.26 0.11
CA ALA A 155 -18.73 -2.29 1.13
C ALA A 155 -19.42 -1.76 2.39
N PRO A 156 -20.19 -2.59 3.09
CA PRO A 156 -20.74 -2.24 4.39
C PRO A 156 -19.62 -1.92 5.38
N ALA A 157 -19.78 -0.84 6.13
CA ALA A 157 -18.87 -0.43 7.19
C ALA A 157 -19.67 0.20 8.33
N ASP A 158 -19.42 -0.23 9.56
CA ASP A 158 -20.16 0.27 10.72
C ASP A 158 -19.55 1.61 11.16
N LEU A 159 -20.35 2.68 11.14
CA LEU A 159 -19.88 4.05 11.43
C LEU A 159 -18.64 4.45 10.59
N GLY A 160 -18.60 4.03 9.32
CA GLY A 160 -17.47 4.27 8.42
C GLY A 160 -16.23 3.40 8.68
N VAL A 161 -16.30 2.47 9.65
CA VAL A 161 -15.22 1.53 9.98
C VAL A 161 -15.46 0.18 9.30
N LEU A 162 -14.55 -0.19 8.41
CA LEU A 162 -14.57 -1.50 7.77
C LEU A 162 -13.87 -2.52 8.67
N THR A 163 -14.62 -3.51 9.15
CA THR A 163 -14.10 -4.61 9.98
C THR A 163 -13.79 -5.88 9.19
N ALA A 164 -14.39 -6.02 8.00
CA ALA A 164 -14.20 -7.15 7.11
C ALA A 164 -12.81 -7.11 6.43
N GLY A 165 -12.23 -8.29 6.19
CA GLY A 165 -11.01 -8.43 5.39
C GLY A 165 -11.30 -8.29 3.90
N LEU A 166 -10.26 -8.06 3.10
CA LEU A 166 -10.38 -7.91 1.64
C LEU A 166 -10.97 -9.15 0.99
N ALA A 167 -10.61 -10.35 1.48
CA ALA A 167 -11.21 -11.59 0.99
C ALA A 167 -12.74 -11.60 1.17
N ASP A 168 -13.23 -11.20 2.34
CA ASP A 168 -14.67 -11.15 2.62
C ASP A 168 -15.36 -10.09 1.76
N VAL A 169 -14.77 -8.89 1.67
CA VAL A 169 -15.26 -7.80 0.82
C VAL A 169 -15.39 -8.25 -0.64
N ILE A 170 -14.35 -8.88 -1.18
CA ILE A 170 -14.34 -9.33 -2.58
C ILE A 170 -15.34 -10.46 -2.79
N ALA A 171 -15.43 -11.44 -1.87
CA ALA A 171 -16.42 -12.51 -1.96
C ALA A 171 -17.85 -11.95 -1.95
N THR A 172 -18.18 -11.03 -1.03
CA THR A 172 -19.49 -10.38 -1.00
C THR A 172 -19.75 -9.59 -2.29
N ALA A 173 -18.80 -8.79 -2.74
CA ALA A 173 -18.93 -8.02 -3.98
C ALA A 173 -19.04 -8.93 -5.23
N TRP A 174 -18.46 -10.13 -5.21
CA TRP A 174 -18.54 -11.10 -6.30
C TRP A 174 -19.91 -11.77 -6.41
N SER A 175 -20.69 -11.77 -5.32
CA SER A 175 -22.03 -12.35 -5.30
C SER A 175 -23.08 -11.46 -5.99
N ASP A 176 -22.85 -10.15 -6.09
CA ASP A 176 -23.67 -9.23 -6.87
C ASP A 176 -23.29 -9.28 -8.36
N PRO A 177 -24.18 -9.66 -9.30
CA PRO A 177 -23.87 -9.76 -10.72
C PRO A 177 -23.34 -8.47 -11.35
N SER A 178 -23.82 -7.31 -10.89
CA SER A 178 -23.42 -6.01 -11.45
C SER A 178 -21.98 -5.67 -11.07
N THR A 179 -21.62 -5.88 -9.81
CA THR A 179 -20.28 -5.65 -9.26
C THR A 179 -19.31 -6.72 -9.73
N GLN A 180 -19.75 -7.98 -9.84
CA GLN A 180 -18.96 -9.08 -10.39
C GLN A 180 -18.49 -8.77 -11.81
N LYS A 181 -19.36 -8.25 -12.69
CA LYS A 181 -18.98 -7.86 -14.06
C LYS A 181 -17.87 -6.81 -14.06
N ARG A 182 -17.96 -5.81 -13.17
CA ARG A 182 -16.94 -4.75 -13.02
C ARG A 182 -15.63 -5.30 -12.45
N LEU A 183 -15.71 -6.19 -11.46
CA LEU A 183 -14.55 -6.84 -10.87
C LEU A 183 -13.82 -7.70 -11.89
N ARG A 184 -14.54 -8.51 -12.67
CA ARG A 184 -13.95 -9.29 -13.78
C ARG A 184 -13.22 -8.38 -14.78
N ALA A 185 -13.85 -7.28 -15.20
CA ALA A 185 -13.22 -6.34 -16.13
C ALA A 185 -11.99 -5.64 -15.54
N GLY A 186 -12.02 -5.26 -14.26
CA GLY A 186 -10.90 -4.58 -13.60
C GLY A 186 -9.75 -5.50 -13.22
N LEU A 187 -10.04 -6.75 -12.85
CA LEU A 187 -9.05 -7.77 -12.51
C LEU A 187 -8.47 -8.47 -13.73
N ASP A 188 -9.14 -8.43 -14.89
CA ASP A 188 -8.62 -8.92 -16.16
C ASP A 188 -8.21 -10.41 -16.08
N ASP A 189 -6.97 -10.74 -16.44
CA ASP A 189 -6.41 -12.10 -16.39
C ASP A 189 -6.42 -12.75 -14.99
N ALA A 190 -6.51 -11.97 -13.92
CA ALA A 190 -6.65 -12.53 -12.56
C ALA A 190 -8.09 -12.94 -12.21
N ALA A 191 -9.09 -12.54 -13.00
CA ALA A 191 -10.49 -12.72 -12.64
C ALA A 191 -10.89 -14.19 -12.48
N ASP A 192 -10.38 -15.08 -13.33
CA ASP A 192 -10.72 -16.50 -13.28
C ASP A 192 -10.03 -17.22 -12.11
N LEU A 193 -8.81 -16.80 -11.75
CA LEU A 193 -8.13 -17.28 -10.55
C LEU A 193 -8.87 -16.87 -9.27
N ILE A 194 -9.37 -15.63 -9.23
CA ILE A 194 -10.21 -15.15 -8.11
C ILE A 194 -11.54 -15.88 -8.05
N ALA A 195 -12.20 -16.12 -9.19
CA ALA A 195 -13.43 -16.90 -9.24
C ALA A 195 -13.22 -18.34 -8.74
N ALA A 196 -12.13 -19.00 -9.14
CA ALA A 196 -11.79 -20.34 -8.68
C ALA A 196 -11.50 -20.37 -7.17
N ALA A 197 -10.79 -19.35 -6.65
CA ALA A 197 -10.49 -19.25 -5.23
C ALA A 197 -11.75 -19.00 -4.38
N ILE A 198 -12.72 -18.22 -4.88
CA ILE A 198 -14.05 -18.05 -4.25
C ILE A 198 -14.79 -19.38 -4.21
N ALA A 199 -14.85 -20.11 -5.33
CA ALA A 199 -15.50 -21.42 -5.35
C ALA A 199 -14.85 -22.43 -4.39
N GLN A 200 -13.53 -22.38 -4.24
CA GLN A 200 -12.81 -23.20 -3.27
C GLN A 200 -13.12 -22.79 -1.82
N ARG A 201 -13.23 -21.49 -1.55
CA ARG A 201 -13.61 -20.94 -0.25
C ARG A 201 -15.01 -21.41 0.17
N ASP A 202 -15.97 -21.36 -0.75
CA ASP A 202 -17.38 -21.72 -0.50
C ASP A 202 -17.61 -23.23 -0.32
N ALA A 203 -16.65 -24.06 -0.76
CA ALA A 203 -16.70 -25.51 -0.62
C ALA A 203 -16.13 -26.04 0.72
N GLN A 204 -15.60 -25.15 1.57
CA GLN A 204 -15.04 -25.47 2.90
C GLN A 204 -16.05 -25.22 4.02
#